data_AF-A0A3C0NDK6-F1
#
_entry.id   AF-A0A3C0NDK6-F1
#
_cell.length_a   1.000
_cell.length_b   1.000
_cell.length_c   1.000
_cell.angle_alpha   90.00
_cell.angle_beta   90.00
_cell.angle_gamma   90.00
#
_symmetry.space_group_name_H-M   'P 1'
#
loop_
_entity.id
_entity.type
_entity.pdbx_description
1 polymer ?
#
loop_
_entity_poly.entity_id
_entity_poly.type
_entity_poly.pdbx_seq_one_letter_code
_entity_poly.pdbx_strand_id
1 'polypeptide(L)' 'WQRYQDWLYYQQGLEFYLDVSRMSFDDAFIETMQPKFEKAFKDMDALEKGAIANPDE' A
#
# COMPACT_ATOMS: atom_id res chain seq x y z
N TRP A 1 -9.53 6.65 18.95
CA TRP A 1 -9.34 7.89 18.20
C TRP A 1 -7.93 8.02 17.64
N GLN A 2 -6.86 7.82 18.42
CA GLN A 2 -5.48 7.88 17.90
C GLN A 2 -5.25 6.95 16.68
N ARG A 3 -5.62 5.67 16.79
CA ARG A 3 -5.52 4.72 15.67
C ARG A 3 -6.25 5.17 14.38
N TYR A 4 -7.34 5.92 14.50
CA TYR A 4 -8.00 6.48 13.32
C TYR A 4 -7.14 7.58 12.69
N GLN A 5 -6.56 8.47 13.50
CA GLN A 5 -5.70 9.54 13.02
C GLN A 5 -4.41 9.01 12.39
N ASP A 6 -3.82 7.95 12.96
CA ASP A 6 -2.58 7.35 12.46
C ASP A 6 -2.79 6.64 11.11
N TRP A 7 -3.98 6.09 10.87
CA TRP A 7 -4.28 5.22 9.73
C TRP A 7 -5.30 5.80 8.73
N LEU A 8 -5.69 7.07 8.89
CA LEU A 8 -6.49 7.81 7.93
C LEU A 8 -5.56 8.45 6.90
N TYR A 9 -5.73 8.06 5.64
CA TYR A 9 -5.12 8.72 4.51
C TYR A 9 -6.13 9.61 3.81
N TYR A 10 -5.73 10.86 3.52
CA TYR A 10 -6.50 11.78 2.71
C TYR A 10 -5.70 12.19 1.47
N GLN A 11 -6.29 11.95 0.29
CA GLN A 11 -5.76 12.41 -0.98
C GLN A 11 -6.48 13.70 -1.41
N GLN A 12 -5.80 14.82 -1.25
CA GLN A 12 -6.36 16.15 -1.54
C GLN A 12 -6.76 16.30 -3.02
N GLY A 13 -5.94 15.81 -3.95
CA GLY A 13 -6.21 15.99 -5.39
C GLY A 13 -7.45 15.27 -5.90
N LEU A 14 -7.91 14.26 -5.16
CA LEU A 14 -9.12 13.48 -5.47
C LEU A 14 -10.25 13.72 -4.48
N GLU A 15 -10.04 14.59 -3.49
CA GLU A 15 -10.93 14.78 -2.32
C GLU A 15 -11.36 13.44 -1.70
N PHE A 16 -10.43 12.48 -1.63
CA PHE A 16 -10.70 11.08 -1.32
C PHE A 16 -10.08 10.67 0.02
N TYR A 17 -10.84 9.93 0.83
CA TYR A 17 -10.40 9.40 2.11
C TYR A 17 -10.30 7.88 2.09
N LEU A 18 -9.23 7.34 2.67
CA LEU A 18 -9.06 5.91 2.92
C LEU A 18 -8.75 5.71 4.41
N ASP A 19 -9.66 5.04 5.11
CA ASP A 19 -9.50 4.67 6.52
C ASP A 19 -9.37 3.16 6.65
N VAL A 20 -8.21 2.70 7.14
CA VAL A 20 -7.96 1.28 7.42
C VAL A 20 -7.90 0.98 8.91
N SER A 21 -8.20 1.95 9.78
CA SER A 21 -8.04 1.86 11.23
C SER A 21 -8.88 0.74 11.89
N ARG A 22 -9.95 0.31 11.24
CA ARG A 22 -10.85 -0.77 11.71
C ARG A 22 -10.53 -2.15 11.14
N MET A 23 -9.49 -2.28 10.32
CA MET A 23 -9.01 -3.58 9.85
C MET A 23 -8.18 -4.27 10.94
N SER A 24 -8.22 -5.60 10.93
CA SER A 24 -7.52 -6.46 11.90
C SER A 24 -6.06 -6.65 11.52
N PHE A 25 -5.24 -5.64 11.77
CA PHE A 25 -3.78 -5.73 11.71
C PHE A 25 -3.14 -5.05 12.92
N ASP A 26 -1.94 -5.48 13.28
CA ASP A 26 -1.10 -4.87 14.30
C ASP A 26 0.26 -4.47 13.73
N ASP A 27 1.08 -3.82 14.53
CA ASP A 27 2.39 -3.32 14.08
C ASP A 27 3.30 -4.48 13.64
N ALA A 28 3.24 -5.62 14.33
CA ALA A 28 3.99 -6.82 13.97
C ALA A 28 3.60 -7.35 12.59
N PHE A 29 2.30 -7.38 12.27
CA PHE A 29 1.82 -7.73 10.94
C PHE A 29 2.39 -6.78 9.87
N ILE A 30 2.38 -5.48 10.13
CA ILE A 30 2.91 -4.47 9.19
C ILE A 30 4.41 -4.69 8.95
N GLU A 31 5.20 -4.96 10.00
CA GLU A 31 6.62 -5.31 9.88
C GLU A 31 6.83 -6.55 8.99
N THR A 32 5.99 -7.58 9.12
CA THR A 32 6.08 -8.77 8.25
C THR A 32 5.70 -8.49 6.79
N MET A 33 4.91 -7.45 6.54
CA MET A 33 4.45 -7.07 5.21
C MET A 33 5.42 -6.10 4.51
N GLN A 34 6.25 -5.37 5.25
CA GLN A 34 7.16 -4.37 4.71
C GLN A 34 8.05 -4.88 3.57
N PRO A 35 8.70 -6.06 3.64
CA PRO A 35 9.49 -6.58 2.52
C PRO A 35 8.64 -6.88 1.27
N LYS A 36 7.37 -7.28 1.45
CA LYS A 36 6.45 -7.53 0.33
C LYS A 36 6.02 -6.22 -0.33
N PHE A 37 5.80 -5.16 0.44
CA PHE A 37 5.54 -3.83 -0.11
C PHE A 37 6.75 -3.29 -0.88
N GLU A 38 7.97 -3.44 -0.36
CA GLU A 38 9.19 -3.07 -1.10
C GLU A 38 9.30 -3.79 -2.44
N LYS A 39 8.96 -5.09 -2.48
CA LYS A 39 8.90 -5.84 -3.73
C LYS A 39 7.82 -5.28 -4.65
N ALA A 40 6.61 -5.07 -4.15
CA ALA A 40 5.50 -4.56 -4.95
C ALA A 40 5.84 -3.20 -5.59
N PHE A 41 6.46 -2.28 -4.87
CA PHE A 41 6.89 -0.99 -5.42
C PHE A 41 7.96 -1.13 -6.51
N LYS A 42 8.93 -2.04 -6.34
CA LYS A 42 9.93 -2.34 -7.37
C LYS A 42 9.31 -2.96 -8.61
N ASP A 43 8.38 -3.89 -8.43
CA ASP A 43 7.66 -4.50 -9.54
C ASP A 43 6.86 -3.42 -10.28
N MET A 44 6.12 -2.55 -9.58
CA MET A 44 5.38 -1.42 -10.17
C MET A 44 6.28 -0.49 -10.98
N ASP A 45 7.44 -0.08 -10.45
CA ASP A 45 8.41 0.74 -11.19
C ASP A 45 8.94 0.03 -12.45
N ALA A 46 9.13 -1.29 -12.39
CA ALA A 46 9.50 -2.07 -13.57
C ALA A 46 8.37 -2.09 -14.62
N LEU A 47 7.10 -2.24 -14.19
CA LEU A 47 5.94 -2.21 -15.08
C LEU A 47 5.79 -0.84 -15.75
N GLU A 48 5.95 0.25 -14.99
CA GLU A 48 5.91 1.61 -15.54
C GLU A 48 7.02 1.86 -16.57
N LYS A 49 8.15 1.14 -16.47
CA LYS A 49 9.24 1.15 -17.45
C LYS A 49 9.02 0.20 -18.63
N GLY A 50 7.86 -0.45 -18.71
CA GLY A 50 7.50 -1.34 -19.82
C GLY A 50 7.94 -2.79 -19.63
N ALA A 51 8.27 -3.22 -18.40
CA ALA A 51 8.41 -4.64 -18.13
C ALA A 51 7.06 -5.35 -18.36
N ILE A 52 7.11 -6.55 -18.91
CA ILE A 52 5.91 -7.37 -19.13
C ILE A 52 5.37 -7.77 -17.75
N ALA A 53 4.15 -7.33 -17.45
CA ALA A 53 3.48 -7.64 -16.18
C ALA A 53 3.14 -9.11 -16.04
N ASN A 54 2.82 -9.76 -17.16
CA ASN A 54 2.45 -11.16 -17.23
C ASN A 54 3.26 -11.85 -18.33
N PRO A 55 4.36 -12.56 -18.01
CA PRO A 55 5.22 -13.19 -19.02
C PRO A 55 4.51 -14.21 -19.93
N ASP A 56 3.31 -14.65 -19.55
CA ASP A 56 2.40 -15.57 -20.25
C ASP A 56 1.31 -14.89 -21.10
N GLU A 57 1.26 -13.55 -21.14
CA GLU A 57 0.55 -12.78 -22.19
C GLU A 57 1.46 -12.51 -23.40
#